data_AF-A0A2G5D427-F1
#
_entry.id   AF-A0A2G5D427-F1
#
_cell.length_a   1.000
_cell.length_b   1.000
_cell.length_c   1.000
_cell.angle_alpha   90.00
_cell.angle_beta   90.00
_cell.angle_gamma   90.00
#
_symmetry.space_group_name_H-M   'P 1'
#
loop_
_entity.id
_entity.type
_entity.pdbx_description
1 polymer ?
#
loop_
_entity_poly.entity_id
_entity_poly.type
_entity_poly.pdbx_seq_one_letter_code
_entity_poly.pdbx_strand_id
1 'polypeptide(L)'
;MRDPSTGARNSLLRIKAAGVVGVYHPLIDENLVKVLHGRNKKVYAWTVDESDSMQKMLFEHVDAIVTSHPTLLQRFMQQIRTQCFEEGFSLL
;
A
#
# COMPACT_ATOMS: atom_id res chain seq x y z
N MET A 1 11.56 3.94 -12.16
CA MET A 1 12.64 2.96 -12.36
C MET A 1 12.81 2.72 -13.87
N ARG A 2 14.05 2.65 -14.38
CA ARG A 2 14.31 2.06 -15.70
C ARG A 2 14.44 0.57 -15.46
N ASP A 3 13.74 -0.22 -16.25
CA ASP A 3 13.94 -1.66 -16.25
C ASP A 3 15.39 -1.95 -16.68
N PRO A 4 16.20 -2.66 -15.88
CA PRO A 4 17.61 -2.91 -16.19
C PRO A 4 17.81 -3.80 -17.42
N SER A 5 16.84 -4.67 -17.72
CA SER A 5 16.92 -5.64 -18.82
C SER A 5 16.49 -5.08 -20.17
N THR A 6 15.58 -4.11 -20.18
CA THR A 6 14.97 -3.54 -21.41
C THR A 6 15.26 -2.06 -21.59
N GLY A 7 15.77 -1.36 -20.56
CA GLY A 7 15.99 0.09 -20.58
C GLY A 7 14.69 0.92 -20.61
N ALA A 8 13.53 0.26 -20.66
CA ALA A 8 12.23 0.90 -20.73
C ALA A 8 11.95 1.65 -19.42
N ARG A 9 11.51 2.91 -19.53
CA ARG A 9 10.94 3.63 -18.38
C ARG A 9 9.51 3.12 -18.18
N ASN A 10 9.28 2.50 -17.02
CA ASN A 10 7.97 1.93 -16.67
C ASN A 10 6.85 2.99 -16.86
N SER A 11 5.81 2.65 -17.64
CA SER A 11 4.83 3.61 -18.18
C SER A 11 3.82 4.10 -17.14
N LEU A 12 3.63 3.32 -16.07
CA LEU A 12 2.68 3.59 -14.98
C LEU A 12 2.86 4.98 -14.36
N LEU A 13 4.07 5.53 -14.42
CA LEU A 13 4.41 6.81 -13.84
C LEU A 13 4.38 7.99 -14.84
N ARG A 14 3.96 7.75 -16.10
CA ARG A 14 3.96 8.78 -17.17
C ARG A 14 2.66 9.57 -17.24
N ILE A 15 1.57 9.08 -16.63
CA ILE A 15 0.31 9.83 -16.52
C ILE A 15 0.48 10.90 -15.44
N LYS A 16 0.89 12.10 -15.86
CA LYS A 16 1.23 13.20 -14.94
C LYS A 16 0.05 13.60 -14.05
N ALA A 17 -1.16 13.64 -14.60
CA ALA A 17 -2.36 14.06 -13.88
C ALA A 17 -2.93 13.01 -12.91
N ALA A 18 -2.48 11.74 -12.98
CA ALA A 18 -3.00 10.70 -12.10
C ALA A 18 -2.44 10.86 -10.68
N GLY A 19 -3.31 11.16 -9.71
CA GLY A 19 -2.95 11.24 -8.28
C GLY A 19 -3.01 9.90 -7.54
N VAL A 20 -3.58 8.87 -8.16
CA VAL A 20 -3.78 7.54 -7.55
C VAL A 20 -3.40 6.45 -8.55
N VAL A 21 -2.84 5.36 -8.06
CA VAL A 21 -2.60 4.13 -8.81
C VAL A 21 -3.26 2.98 -8.06
N GLY A 22 -4.25 2.36 -8.70
CA GLY A 22 -4.87 1.12 -8.22
C GLY A 22 -4.03 -0.08 -8.63
N VAL A 23 -3.63 -0.94 -7.69
CA VAL A 23 -2.73 -2.07 -7.94
C VAL A 23 -3.31 -3.36 -7.36
N TYR A 24 -3.19 -4.46 -8.11
CA TYR A 24 -3.55 -5.79 -7.64
C TYR A 24 -2.65 -6.18 -6.46
N HIS A 25 -3.25 -6.46 -5.30
CA HIS A 25 -2.54 -6.53 -4.03
C HIS A 25 -1.33 -7.48 -3.95
N PRO A 26 -1.25 -8.63 -4.65
CA PRO A 26 -0.06 -9.49 -4.62
C PRO A 26 1.16 -8.87 -5.29
N LEU A 27 0.96 -7.85 -6.14
CA LEU A 27 2.04 -7.12 -6.80
C LEU A 27 2.57 -5.95 -5.98
N ILE A 28 2.00 -5.70 -4.80
CA ILE A 28 2.40 -4.61 -3.92
C ILE A 28 3.50 -5.11 -2.97
N ASP A 29 4.61 -4.35 -2.98
CA ASP A 29 5.72 -4.44 -2.06
C ASP A 29 6.22 -3.02 -1.69
N GLU A 30 7.12 -2.95 -0.72
CA GLU A 30 7.65 -1.70 -0.17
C GLU A 30 8.30 -0.81 -1.26
N ASN A 31 8.97 -1.43 -2.23
CA ASN A 31 9.65 -0.71 -3.31
C ASN A 31 8.65 -0.06 -4.26
N LEU A 32 7.58 -0.75 -4.63
CA LEU A 32 6.51 -0.19 -5.44
C LEU A 32 5.86 1.01 -4.74
N VAL A 33 5.57 0.88 -3.45
CA VAL A 33 4.96 1.95 -2.65
C VAL A 33 5.88 3.18 -2.59
N LYS A 34 7.15 2.99 -2.22
CA LYS A 34 8.17 4.06 -2.19
C LYS A 34 8.30 4.80 -3.53
N VAL A 35 8.30 4.06 -4.64
CA VAL A 35 8.40 4.66 -5.98
C VAL A 35 7.18 5.50 -6.35
N LEU A 36 5.98 5.07 -5.95
CA LEU A 36 4.74 5.79 -6.22
C LEU A 36 4.60 7.02 -5.34
N HIS A 37 4.84 6.88 -4.03
CA HIS A 37 4.87 7.99 -3.09
C HIS A 37 5.92 9.04 -3.47
N GLY A 38 7.12 8.63 -3.88
CA GLY A 38 8.16 9.53 -4.38
C GLY A 38 7.77 10.32 -5.64
N ARG A 39 6.62 10.03 -6.25
CA ARG A 39 6.02 10.80 -7.36
C ARG A 39 4.69 11.44 -7.00
N ASN A 40 4.39 11.59 -5.72
CA ASN A 40 3.14 12.15 -5.19
C ASN A 40 1.92 11.39 -5.72
N LYS A 41 2.00 10.06 -5.81
CA LYS A 41 0.88 9.19 -6.20
C LYS A 41 0.50 8.31 -5.03
N LYS A 42 -0.80 8.27 -4.72
CA LYS A 42 -1.37 7.35 -3.74
C LYS A 42 -1.47 5.93 -4.32
N VAL A 43 -1.35 4.91 -3.48
CA VAL A 43 -1.41 3.49 -3.83
C VAL A 43 -2.69 2.88 -3.26
N TYR A 44 -3.59 2.42 -4.13
CA TYR A 44 -4.84 1.78 -3.71
C TYR A 44 -4.76 0.28 -4.03
N ALA A 45 -4.77 -0.57 -3.02
CA ALA A 45 -4.76 -2.01 -3.19
C ALA A 45 -6.16 -2.54 -3.52
N TRP A 46 -6.28 -3.43 -4.51
CA TRP A 46 -7.54 -4.10 -4.82
C TRP A 46 -7.33 -5.56 -5.25
N THR A 47 -8.30 -6.47 -5.10
CA THR A 47 -9.30 -6.50 -4.00
C THR A 47 -8.70 -7.36 -2.89
N VAL A 48 -8.67 -6.85 -1.66
CA VAL A 48 -7.97 -7.50 -0.55
C VAL A 48 -8.99 -8.15 0.35
N ASP A 49 -9.18 -9.46 0.23
CA ASP A 49 -10.23 -10.18 0.97
C ASP A 49 -9.68 -11.15 2.03
N GLU A 50 -8.39 -11.52 1.95
CA GLU A 50 -7.74 -12.35 2.96
C GLU A 50 -7.08 -11.53 4.07
N SER A 51 -7.17 -12.02 5.31
CA SER A 51 -6.59 -11.39 6.51
C SER A 51 -5.09 -11.09 6.36
N ASP A 52 -4.31 -12.06 5.88
CA ASP A 52 -2.85 -11.92 5.71
C ASP A 52 -2.54 -10.82 4.68
N SER A 53 -3.33 -10.77 3.60
CA SER A 53 -3.24 -9.72 2.58
C SER A 53 -3.56 -8.35 3.18
N MET A 54 -4.60 -8.24 4.03
CA MET A 54 -4.96 -6.97 4.69
C MET A 54 -3.84 -6.47 5.60
N GLN A 55 -3.31 -7.34 6.46
CA GLN A 55 -2.21 -7.00 7.36
C GLN A 55 -0.97 -6.56 6.57
N LYS A 56 -0.62 -7.32 5.51
CA LYS A 56 0.47 -6.94 4.61
C LYS A 56 0.25 -5.55 4.01
N MET A 57 -0.92 -5.26 3.46
CA MET A 57 -1.18 -3.95 2.84
C MET A 57 -1.09 -2.78 3.85
N LEU A 58 -1.52 -3.00 5.09
CA LEU A 58 -1.35 -2.01 6.16
C LEU A 58 0.13 -1.80 6.51
N PHE A 59 0.94 -2.86 6.55
CA PHE A 59 2.38 -2.81 6.80
C PHE A 59 3.16 -2.16 5.65
N GLU A 60 2.76 -2.44 4.41
CA GLU A 60 3.33 -1.83 3.20
C GLU A 60 2.91 -0.36 3.03
N HIS A 61 2.12 0.19 3.95
CA HIS A 61 1.70 1.59 3.97
C HIS A 61 0.95 2.04 2.70
N VAL A 62 0.07 1.20 2.16
CA VAL A 62 -0.84 1.62 1.08
C VAL A 62 -1.81 2.69 1.57
N ASP A 63 -2.22 3.60 0.69
CA ASP A 63 -3.10 4.71 1.03
C ASP A 63 -4.58 4.30 1.15
N ALA A 64 -4.98 3.23 0.49
CA ALA A 64 -6.32 2.65 0.60
C ALA A 64 -6.33 1.16 0.28
N ILE A 65 -7.29 0.45 0.87
CA ILE A 65 -7.58 -0.96 0.59
C ILE A 65 -9.02 -1.07 0.12
N VAL A 66 -9.22 -1.62 -1.08
CA VAL A 66 -10.51 -2.01 -1.63
C VAL A 66 -10.77 -3.46 -1.22
N THR A 67 -11.87 -3.71 -0.52
CA THR A 67 -12.21 -5.03 0.05
C THR A 67 -13.71 -5.25 0.06
N SER A 68 -14.12 -6.51 -0.05
CA SER A 68 -15.49 -6.96 0.19
C SER A 68 -15.81 -7.07 1.69
N HIS A 69 -14.81 -6.94 2.57
CA HIS A 69 -14.89 -7.17 4.01
C HIS A 69 -14.46 -5.94 4.85
N PRO A 70 -15.12 -4.77 4.73
CA PRO A 70 -14.67 -3.52 5.36
C PRO A 70 -14.65 -3.59 6.90
N THR A 71 -15.56 -4.32 7.53
CA THR A 71 -15.59 -4.50 8.99
C THR A 71 -14.38 -5.27 9.50
N LEU A 72 -13.91 -6.27 8.73
CA LEU A 72 -12.71 -7.02 9.08
C LEU A 72 -11.47 -6.14 8.98
N LEU A 73 -11.36 -5.37 7.90
CA LEU A 73 -10.26 -4.40 7.73
C LEU A 73 -10.22 -3.37 8.87
N GLN A 74 -11.37 -2.82 9.27
CA GLN A 74 -11.45 -1.88 10.39
C GLN A 74 -10.93 -2.49 11.69
N ARG A 75 -11.19 -3.78 11.95
CA ARG A 75 -10.64 -4.47 13.14
C ARG A 75 -9.13 -4.54 13.10
N PHE A 76 -8.53 -4.93 11.97
CA PHE A 76 -7.08 -4.97 11.81
C PHE A 76 -6.44 -3.58 12.00
N MET A 77 -7.05 -2.52 11.44
CA MET A 77 -6.57 -1.15 11.63
C MET A 77 -6.56 -0.73 13.11
N GLN A 78 -7.53 -1.16 13.91
CA GLN A 78 -7.55 -0.88 15.35
C GLN A 78 -6.52 -1.72 16.11
N GLN A 79 -6.40 -3.01 15.79
CA GLN A 79 -5.42 -3.90 16.42
C GLN A 79 -3.98 -3.38 16.26
N ILE A 80 -3.60 -2.98 15.04
CA ILE A 80 -2.27 -2.42 14.78
C ILE A 80 -2.04 -1.14 15.59
N ARG A 81 -3.04 -0.25 15.69
CA ARG A 81 -2.94 0.97 16.50
C ARG A 81 -2.75 0.66 17.99
N THR A 82 -3.47 -0.32 18.52
CA THR A 82 -3.37 -0.71 19.93
C THR A 82 -2.03 -1.39 20.23
N GLN A 83 -1.54 -2.26 19.34
CA GLN A 83 -0.25 -2.92 19.50
C GLN A 83 0.90 -1.90 19.61
N CYS A 84 0.88 -0.82 18.81
CA CYS A 84 1.86 0.27 18.95
C CYS A 84 1.83 0.96 20.32
N PHE A 85 0.68 0.95 21.02
CA PHE A 85 0.53 1.55 22.35
C PHE A 85 1.07 0.63 23.47
N GLU A 86 0.94 -0.69 23.29
CA GLU A 86 1.42 -1.68 24.26
C GLU A 86 2.93 -1.91 24.17
N GLU A 87 3.53 -1.75 22.98
CA GLU A 87 4.97 -1.95 22.75
C GLU A 87 5.86 -0.71 23.05
N GLY A 88 5.29 0.37 23.59
CA GLY A 88 6.08 1.43 24.24
C GLY A 88 6.80 2.42 23.30
N PHE A 89 6.37 2.60 22.05
CA PHE A 89 6.76 3.78 21.29
C PHE A 89 5.94 5.00 21.72
N SER A 90 6.35 5.62 22.82
CA SER A 90 5.97 7.00 23.11
C SER A 90 6.40 7.88 21.94
N LEU A 91 5.45 8.55 21.29
CA LEU A 91 5.71 9.72 20.44
C LEU A 91 6.21 10.86 21.36
N LEU A 92 7.48 10.79 21.76
CA LEU A 92 8.25 11.91 22.28
C LEU A 92 9.30 12.31 21.24
#